data_AF-A0A916BZJ0-F1
#
_entry.id   AF-A0A916BZJ0-F1
#
_cell.length_a   1.000
_cell.length_b   1.000
_cell.length_c   1.000
_cell.angle_alpha   90.00
_cell.angle_beta   90.00
_cell.angle_gamma   90.00
#
_symmetry.space_group_name_H-M   'P 1'
#
loop_
_entity.id
_entity.type
_entity.pdbx_description
1 polymer ?
#
loop_
_entity_poly.entity_id
_entity_poly.type
_entity_poly.pdbx_seq_one_letter_code
_entity_poly.pdbx_strand_id
1 'polypeptide(L)'
;MTTQTGWTVQVTGTVTQVYRMDVDKSGRHPRFMVRLHLEVEAVDDAGAGLELNARLSVQGKETEITQQLGRAPQVGDRVMVRSSGTEKQPKQLSIDGIQFAA
;
A
#
# COMPACT_ATOMS: atom_id res chain seq x y z
N MET A 1 10.32 22.72 -19.40
CA MET A 1 9.52 21.53 -19.07
C MET A 1 10.19 20.85 -17.89
N THR A 2 9.65 21.00 -16.69
CA THR A 2 10.16 20.32 -15.49
C THR A 2 9.74 18.86 -15.57
N THR A 3 10.69 17.99 -15.85
CA THR A 3 10.53 16.54 -15.68
C THR A 3 10.25 16.31 -14.20
N GLN A 4 8.98 16.08 -13.86
CA GLN A 4 8.61 15.68 -12.51
C GLN A 4 9.08 14.23 -12.34
N THR A 5 10.28 14.05 -11.79
CA THR A 5 10.85 12.74 -11.51
C THR A 5 9.97 12.07 -10.45
N GLY A 6 9.23 11.03 -10.85
CA GLY A 6 8.47 10.23 -9.90
C GLY A 6 9.38 9.51 -8.90
N TRP A 7 8.83 9.10 -7.77
CA TRP A 7 9.51 8.30 -6.76
C TRP A 7 9.00 6.86 -6.79
N THR A 8 9.82 5.96 -6.27
CA THR A 8 9.45 4.59 -5.92
C THR A 8 9.96 4.33 -4.51
N VAL A 9 9.12 3.76 -3.66
CA VAL A 9 9.42 3.51 -2.26
C VAL A 9 9.02 2.09 -1.88
N GLN A 10 9.78 1.50 -0.97
CA GLN A 10 9.44 0.27 -0.26
C GLN A 10 9.21 0.59 1.21
N VAL A 11 8.01 0.28 1.70
CA VAL A 11 7.63 0.51 3.10
C VAL A 11 7.42 -0.85 3.75
N THR A 12 8.14 -1.11 4.84
CA THR A 12 7.91 -2.27 5.70
C THR A 12 7.17 -1.82 6.95
N GLY A 13 6.13 -2.56 7.33
CA GLY A 13 5.37 -2.25 8.52
C GLY A 13 4.39 -3.35 8.92
N THR A 14 3.84 -3.20 10.12
CA THR A 14 2.84 -4.12 10.66
C THR A 14 1.44 -3.60 10.35
N VAL A 15 0.57 -4.47 9.84
CA VAL A 15 -0.84 -4.16 9.56
C VAL A 15 -1.58 -3.97 10.87
N THR A 16 -2.08 -2.77 11.10
CA THR A 16 -2.86 -2.41 12.30
C THR A 16 -4.37 -2.42 12.02
N GLN A 17 -4.78 -2.14 10.78
CA GLN A 17 -6.19 -2.18 10.37
C GLN A 17 -6.32 -2.64 8.92
N VAL A 18 -7.40 -3.37 8.63
CA VAL A 18 -7.76 -3.83 7.28
C VAL A 18 -9.17 -3.35 6.99
N TYR A 19 -9.31 -2.53 5.94
CA TYR A 19 -10.59 -2.08 5.43
C TYR A 19 -10.84 -2.71 4.07
N ARG A 20 -11.99 -3.35 3.91
CA ARG A 20 -12.44 -3.92 2.65
C ARG A 20 -13.66 -3.13 2.18
N MET A 21 -13.57 -2.57 0.97
CA MET A 21 -14.64 -1.77 0.39
C MET A 21 -15.07 -2.39 -0.94
N ASP A 22 -16.36 -2.68 -1.09
CA ASP A 22 -16.93 -2.98 -2.40
C ASP A 22 -17.02 -1.69 -3.21
N VAL A 23 -16.33 -1.65 -4.35
CA VAL A 23 -16.35 -0.54 -5.29
C VAL A 23 -17.25 -0.80 -6.49
N ASP A 24 -17.82 -2.01 -6.63
CA ASP A 24 -18.88 -2.28 -7.62
C ASP A 24 -20.26 -2.20 -6.96
N LYS A 25 -20.91 -1.05 -7.13
CA LYS A 25 -22.27 -0.81 -6.63
C LYS A 25 -23.37 -1.56 -7.38
N SER A 26 -23.03 -2.26 -8.48
CA SER A 26 -24.01 -3.00 -9.28
C SER A 26 -24.45 -4.33 -8.63
N GLY A 27 -23.65 -4.85 -7.69
CA GLY A 27 -23.90 -6.13 -7.00
C GLY A 27 -23.77 -7.38 -7.90
N ARG A 28 -23.38 -7.22 -9.17
CA ARG A 28 -23.24 -8.35 -10.12
C ARG A 28 -21.81 -8.90 -10.19
N HIS A 29 -20.81 -8.04 -10.05
CA HIS A 29 -19.40 -8.42 -10.11
C HIS A 29 -18.59 -7.67 -9.04
N PRO A 30 -18.77 -8.00 -7.75
CA PRO A 30 -18.18 -7.22 -6.67
C PRO A 30 -16.67 -7.08 -6.86
N ARG A 31 -16.21 -5.82 -6.87
CA ARG A 31 -14.79 -5.48 -7.00
C ARG A 31 -14.37 -4.88 -5.68
N PHE A 32 -13.46 -5.53 -4.98
CA PHE A 32 -13.03 -5.06 -3.67
C PHE A 32 -11.72 -4.29 -3.76
N MET A 33 -11.71 -3.11 -3.15
CA MET A 33 -10.48 -2.42 -2.77
C MET A 33 -10.17 -2.76 -1.32
N VAL A 34 -8.90 -3.04 -1.05
CA VAL A 34 -8.39 -3.19 0.31
C VAL A 34 -7.54 -1.98 0.64
N ARG A 35 -7.83 -1.38 1.78
CA ARG A 35 -6.97 -0.36 2.41
C ARG A 35 -6.40 -0.96 3.69
N LEU A 36 -5.07 -0.92 3.81
CA LEU A 36 -4.35 -1.35 5.00
C LEU A 36 -3.81 -0.12 5.70
N HIS A 37 -3.92 -0.09 7.02
CA HIS A 37 -3.16 0.85 7.83
C HIS A 37 -1.95 0.12 8.37
N LEU A 38 -0.77 0.69 8.14
CA LEU A 38 0.51 0.16 8.55
C LEU A 38 1.08 1.05 9.65
N GLU A 39 1.60 0.42 10.69
CA GLU A 39 2.61 1.03 11.55
C GLU A 39 3.96 0.84 10.86
N VAL A 40 4.57 1.95 10.43
CA VAL A 40 5.77 1.95 9.60
C VAL A 40 6.98 1.64 10.46
N GLU A 41 7.73 0.61 10.05
CA GLU A 41 8.96 0.18 10.72
C GLU A 41 10.21 0.62 9.94
N ALA A 42 10.15 0.54 8.61
CA ALA A 42 11.25 0.93 7.73
C ALA A 42 10.74 1.47 6.40
N VAL A 43 11.49 2.42 5.84
CA VAL A 43 11.23 3.03 4.53
C VAL A 43 12.53 3.03 3.74
N ASP A 44 12.49 2.47 2.53
CA ASP A 44 13.53 2.60 1.52
C ASP A 44 12.97 3.41 0.36
N ASP A 45 13.35 4.67 0.27
CA ASP A 45 12.90 5.62 -0.74
C ASP A 45 13.98 5.96 -1.79
N ALA A 46 15.10 5.24 -1.78
CA ALA A 46 16.26 5.48 -2.64
C ALA A 46 16.73 6.96 -2.70
N GLY A 47 16.51 7.73 -1.62
CA GLY A 47 16.88 9.15 -1.57
C GLY A 47 15.86 10.10 -2.23
N ALA A 48 14.62 9.64 -2.45
CA ALA A 48 13.53 10.48 -2.93
C ALA A 48 13.14 11.60 -1.94
N GLY A 49 13.54 11.48 -0.67
CA GLY A 49 13.23 12.45 0.37
C GLY A 49 11.74 12.43 0.71
N LEU A 50 11.13 11.24 0.69
CA LEU A 50 9.70 11.07 0.93
C LEU A 50 9.43 11.13 2.43
N GLU A 51 8.67 12.14 2.87
CA GLU A 51 8.26 12.24 4.26
C GLU A 51 7.00 11.41 4.48
N LEU A 52 7.16 10.21 5.04
CA LEU A 52 6.07 9.32 5.40
C LEU A 52 5.74 9.43 6.88
N ASN A 53 4.44 9.38 7.21
CA ASN A 53 3.98 9.31 8.58
C ASN A 53 4.28 7.94 9.20
N ALA A 54 4.51 7.90 10.51
CA ALA A 54 4.67 6.65 11.27
C ALA A 54 3.45 5.71 11.13
N ARG A 55 2.28 6.27 10.81
CA ARG A 55 1.09 5.51 10.41
C ARG A 55 0.77 5.84 8.96
N LEU A 56 0.73 4.82 8.13
CA LEU A 56 0.54 4.97 6.69
C LEU A 56 -0.66 4.17 6.20
N SER A 57 -1.49 4.79 5.38
CA SER A 57 -2.54 4.09 4.66
C SER A 57 -2.03 3.67 3.28
N VAL A 58 -2.11 2.38 2.97
CA VAL A 58 -1.83 1.82 1.64
C VAL A 58 -3.11 1.24 1.05
N GLN A 59 -3.32 1.34 -0.26
CA GLN A 59 -4.55 0.85 -0.90
C GLN A 59 -4.25 0.16 -2.23
N GLY A 60 -4.94 -0.96 -2.48
CA GLY A 60 -4.84 -1.71 -3.73
C GLY A 60 -6.08 -2.58 -3.98
N LYS A 61 -6.12 -3.26 -5.12
CA LYS A 61 -7.21 -4.19 -5.43
C LYS A 61 -7.03 -5.47 -4.62
N GLU A 62 -8.11 -5.96 -4.01
CA GLU A 62 -8.09 -7.17 -3.19
C GLU A 62 -7.51 -8.37 -3.96
N THR A 63 -7.91 -8.51 -5.22
CA THR A 63 -7.51 -9.62 -6.08
C THR A 63 -6.00 -9.62 -6.35
N GLU A 64 -5.42 -8.46 -6.62
CA GLU A 64 -3.98 -8.30 -6.89
C GLU A 64 -3.17 -8.56 -5.62
N ILE A 65 -3.62 -8.02 -4.47
CA ILE A 65 -2.98 -8.22 -3.17
C ILE A 65 -3.00 -9.69 -2.77
N THR A 66 -4.17 -10.33 -2.86
CA THR A 66 -4.34 -11.74 -2.47
C THR A 66 -3.55 -12.67 -3.40
N GLN A 67 -3.47 -12.34 -4.69
CA GLN A 67 -2.65 -13.09 -5.65
C GLN A 67 -1.15 -13.02 -5.30
N GLN A 68 -0.66 -11.85 -4.88
CA GLN A 68 0.76 -11.67 -4.52
C GLN A 68 1.10 -12.29 -3.16
N LEU A 69 0.19 -12.21 -2.18
CA LEU A 69 0.39 -12.75 -0.84
C LEU A 69 0.03 -14.23 -0.68
N GLY A 70 -0.77 -14.79 -1.59
CA GLY A 70 -1.38 -16.12 -1.45
C GLY A 70 -2.55 -16.18 -0.46
N ARG A 71 -2.77 -15.13 0.34
CA ARG A 71 -3.93 -14.96 1.22
C ARG A 71 -4.25 -13.49 1.45
N ALA A 72 -5.43 -13.19 1.96
CA ALA A 72 -5.75 -11.84 2.40
C ALA A 72 -4.84 -11.42 3.60
N PRO A 73 -4.36 -10.17 3.62
CA PRO A 73 -3.64 -9.63 4.76
C PRO A 73 -4.59 -9.45 5.96
N GLN A 74 -4.05 -9.63 7.16
CA GLN A 74 -4.76 -9.57 8.44
C GLN A 74 -4.04 -8.63 9.40
N VAL A 75 -4.74 -8.18 10.43
CA VAL A 75 -4.13 -7.38 11.50
C VAL A 75 -3.05 -8.22 12.19
N GLY A 76 -1.89 -7.60 12.42
CA GLY A 76 -0.69 -8.25 12.97
C GLY A 76 0.25 -8.81 11.90
N ASP A 77 -0.17 -8.88 10.63
CA ASP A 77 0.74 -9.27 9.56
C ASP A 77 1.81 -8.22 9.35
N ARG A 78 3.04 -8.67 9.20
CA ARG A 78 4.16 -7.83 8.78
C ARG A 78 4.29 -7.88 7.27
N VAL A 79 4.23 -6.73 6.61
CA VAL A 79 4.23 -6.64 5.15
C VAL A 79 5.25 -5.64 4.65
N MET A 80 5.80 -5.92 3.48
CA MET A 80 6.58 -4.98 2.69
C MET A 80 5.76 -4.57 1.47
N VAL A 81 5.51 -3.27 1.33
CA VAL A 81 4.72 -2.67 0.25
C VAL A 81 5.64 -1.86 -0.64
N ARG A 82 5.56 -2.08 -1.95
CA ARG A 82 6.14 -1.21 -2.97
C ARG A 82 5.07 -0.26 -3.48
N SER A 83 5.43 1.02 -3.60
CA SER A 83 4.58 2.07 -4.15
C SER A 83 5.39 3.03 -5.00
N SER A 84 4.74 3.69 -5.95
CA SER A 84 5.32 4.74 -6.79
C SER A 84 4.35 5.90 -6.96
N GLY A 85 4.88 7.07 -7.22
CA GLY A 85 4.06 8.27 -7.37
C GLY A 85 4.86 9.52 -7.71
N THR A 86 4.18 10.66 -7.73
CA THR A 86 4.77 11.96 -8.08
C THR A 86 4.55 13.04 -7.01
N GLU A 87 3.77 12.74 -5.96
CA GLU A 87 3.45 13.65 -4.85
C GLU A 87 4.52 13.60 -3.77
N LYS A 88 5.00 14.75 -3.28
CA LYS A 88 6.10 14.80 -2.30
C LYS A 88 5.71 14.28 -0.90
N GLN A 89 4.43 14.42 -0.52
CA GLN A 89 3.89 14.02 0.79
C GLN A 89 2.53 13.32 0.60
N PRO A 90 2.52 12.08 0.13
CA PRO A 90 1.28 11.36 -0.10
C PRO A 90 0.62 10.98 1.23
N LYS A 91 -0.67 11.28 1.37
CA LYS A 91 -1.47 10.83 2.53
C LYS A 91 -1.82 9.33 2.47
N GLN A 92 -1.84 8.79 1.26
CA GLN A 92 -2.14 7.39 0.98
C GLN A 92 -1.27 6.91 -0.18
N LEU A 93 -0.69 5.73 -0.06
CA LEU A 93 0.08 5.09 -1.13
C LEU A 93 -0.76 4.07 -1.91
N SER A 94 -0.48 3.91 -3.20
CA SER A 94 -0.95 2.75 -3.96
C SER A 94 -0.10 1.53 -3.62
N ILE A 95 -0.71 0.34 -3.63
CA ILE A 95 0.02 -0.92 -3.56
C ILE A 95 0.34 -1.34 -5.00
N ASP A 96 1.58 -1.14 -5.40
CA ASP A 96 2.08 -1.59 -6.70
C ASP A 96 2.69 -3.00 -6.59
N GLY A 97 3.19 -3.35 -5.40
CA GLY A 97 3.61 -4.69 -5.03
C GLY A 97 3.53 -4.92 -3.53
N ILE A 98 3.28 -6.15 -3.09
CA ILE A 98 3.19 -6.50 -1.67
C ILE A 98 3.65 -7.94 -1.39
N GLN A 99 4.39 -8.12 -0.30
CA GLN A 99 4.79 -9.44 0.20
C GLN A 99 4.82 -9.45 1.73
N PHE A 100 4.76 -10.64 2.33
CA PHE A 100 5.04 -10.78 3.76
C PHE A 100 6.52 -10.48 4.03
N ALA A 101 6.77 -9.71 5.08
CA ALA A 101 8.12 -9.45 5.57
C ALA A 101 8.50 -10.55 6.57
N ALA A 102 9.69 -11.12 6.40
CA ALA A 102 10.26 -12.12 7.30
C ALA A 102 10.78 -11.50 8.60
#